data_AF-A0A1I2HZ17-F1
#
_entry.id   AF-A0A1I2HZ17-F1
#
_cell.length_a   1.000
_cell.length_b   1.000
_cell.length_c   1.000
_cell.angle_alpha   90.00
_cell.angle_beta   90.00
_cell.angle_gamma   90.00
#
_symmetry.space_group_name_H-M   'P 1'
#
loop_
_entity.id
_entity.type
_entity.pdbx_description
1 polymer ?
#
loop_
_entity_poly.entity_id
_entity_poly.type
_entity_poly.pdbx_seq_one_letter_code
_entity_poly.pdbx_strand_id
1 'polypeptide(L)'
;MSTVRSQGRRSLLRVGIALSLVAPAPAWAGQPGESSSGWKTESAAAPADDDTVVLEDSPEPAKRKGGGKKKAAAKAQPREAMIKAQVEKAEAERAPLQDQAQQLSDAGNLEGAVGLLAGGAEALRDPVLHLAAADARQKLARKRSADQAKAEWEASLRHLDRADALLAANSGGAVDGIRVNPDDLETMHAWSTELRTAADSALPDLVRRTNPVRRNARGELIAGSIFLAGGLAALGVMGGGIYLSRSADRELPKANGNEEYIAPLEAQKKQGDTMTAAGAVAGVLGVALGVTLVALGATDFKKARQEQLARVRVSPAVAPTFGGLFLSARF
;
A
#
# COMPACT_ATOMS: atom_id res chain seq x y z
N MET A 1 -49.04 -8.07 -40.04
CA MET A 1 -48.67 -6.65 -39.89
C MET A 1 -47.31 -6.61 -39.19
N SER A 2 -46.23 -6.47 -39.96
CA SER A 2 -45.45 -5.23 -40.15
C SER A 2 -44.54 -4.92 -38.95
N THR A 3 -43.33 -5.49 -38.85
CA THR A 3 -42.01 -4.96 -39.31
C THR A 3 -41.51 -3.66 -38.67
N VAL A 4 -40.17 -3.62 -38.50
CA VAL A 4 -39.26 -2.45 -38.44
C VAL A 4 -38.94 -1.90 -37.03
N ARG A 5 -37.72 -1.50 -36.62
CA ARG A 5 -36.29 -1.71 -36.98
C ARG A 5 -35.52 -0.73 -36.06
N SER A 6 -34.28 -1.08 -35.71
CA SER A 6 -33.11 -0.18 -35.69
C SER A 6 -33.11 1.08 -34.80
N GLN A 7 -32.15 1.15 -33.86
CA GLN A 7 -30.99 2.08 -33.82
C GLN A 7 -30.28 1.88 -32.46
N GLY A 8 -28.98 1.61 -32.35
CA GLY A 8 -27.87 2.17 -33.12
C GLY A 8 -27.25 3.34 -32.35
N ARG A 9 -26.64 3.11 -31.19
CA ARG A 9 -25.79 4.11 -30.51
C ARG A 9 -24.36 3.61 -30.40
N ARG A 10 -23.59 3.87 -31.46
CA ARG A 10 -22.13 3.90 -31.44
C ARG A 10 -21.70 5.20 -30.77
N SER A 11 -21.11 5.11 -29.59
CA SER A 11 -20.40 6.22 -28.95
C SER A 11 -19.07 6.43 -29.69
N LEU A 12 -19.04 7.45 -30.53
CA LEU A 12 -17.81 8.02 -31.10
C LEU A 12 -17.05 8.72 -29.98
N LEU A 13 -15.99 8.08 -29.47
CA LEU A 13 -14.96 8.72 -28.68
C LEU A 13 -14.16 9.67 -29.59
N ARG A 14 -14.48 10.96 -29.53
CA ARG A 14 -13.63 12.04 -30.03
C ARG A 14 -12.44 12.17 -29.08
N VAL A 15 -11.29 11.64 -29.49
CA VAL A 15 -9.99 11.96 -28.88
C VAL A 15 -9.55 13.30 -29.43
N GLY A 16 -9.86 14.38 -28.70
CA GLY A 16 -9.26 15.69 -28.93
C GLY A 16 -7.85 15.71 -28.38
N ILE A 17 -6.86 15.78 -29.27
CA ILE A 17 -5.45 16.03 -28.91
C ILE A 17 -5.36 17.54 -28.62
N ALA A 18 -5.40 17.91 -27.34
CA ALA A 18 -5.04 19.24 -26.89
C ALA A 18 -3.51 19.27 -26.70
N LEU A 19 -2.80 19.93 -27.61
CA LEU A 19 -1.42 20.36 -27.38
C LEU A 19 -1.45 21.50 -26.35
N SER A 20 -1.26 21.16 -25.08
CA SER A 20 -1.01 22.15 -24.03
C SER A 20 0.49 22.45 -23.96
N LEU A 21 0.82 23.70 -24.28
CA LEU A 21 2.12 24.34 -24.14
C LEU A 21 2.69 24.14 -22.72
N VAL A 22 3.97 23.78 -22.67
CA VAL A 22 4.80 23.67 -21.47
C VAL A 22 4.91 25.04 -20.81
N ALA A 23 4.37 25.17 -19.60
CA ALA A 23 4.67 26.30 -18.71
C ALA A 23 5.94 25.98 -17.89
N PRO A 24 6.82 26.97 -17.64
CA PRO A 24 8.02 26.77 -16.82
C PRO A 24 7.67 26.51 -15.36
N ALA A 25 8.46 25.62 -14.72
CA ALA A 25 8.28 25.22 -13.32
C ALA A 25 8.50 26.40 -12.34
N PRO A 26 7.73 26.48 -11.24
CA PRO A 26 7.93 27.49 -10.21
C PRO A 26 9.16 27.21 -9.35
N ALA A 27 9.97 28.26 -9.12
CA ALA A 27 11.22 28.26 -8.39
C ALA A 27 11.05 28.28 -6.86
N TRP A 28 10.68 27.16 -6.26
CA TRP A 28 10.72 27.00 -4.80
C TRP A 28 11.30 25.66 -4.34
N ALA A 29 12.39 25.22 -4.99
CA ALA A 29 13.26 24.20 -4.42
C ALA A 29 14.12 24.84 -3.30
N GLY A 30 13.56 24.90 -2.09
CA GLY A 30 14.30 25.23 -0.87
C GLY A 30 15.19 24.06 -0.45
N GLN A 31 16.45 24.36 -0.14
CA GLN A 31 17.44 23.41 0.38
C GLN A 31 17.04 22.87 1.77
N PRO A 32 17.44 21.63 2.12
CA PRO A 32 17.29 21.11 3.48
C PRO A 32 18.38 21.71 4.38
N GLY A 33 17.97 22.65 5.24
CA GLY A 33 18.78 23.19 6.32
C GLY A 33 18.56 22.40 7.62
N GLU A 34 19.66 22.08 8.27
CA GLU A 34 19.79 21.41 9.56
C GLU A 34 18.90 22.03 10.65
N SER A 35 18.15 21.19 11.36
CA SER A 35 17.71 21.49 12.73
C SER A 35 17.89 20.25 13.59
N SER A 36 19.09 20.11 14.15
CA SER A 36 19.40 19.23 15.26
C SER A 36 18.70 19.75 16.53
N SER A 37 17.58 19.13 16.91
CA SER A 37 17.05 19.27 18.27
C SER A 37 17.53 18.08 19.09
N GLY A 38 18.53 18.36 19.93
CA GLY A 38 19.09 17.41 20.88
C GLY A 38 18.09 17.10 21.98
N TRP A 39 17.60 15.86 22.01
CA TRP A 39 16.93 15.31 23.17
C TRP A 39 18.00 14.84 24.15
N LYS A 40 18.18 15.62 25.22
CA LYS A 40 18.96 15.22 26.40
C LYS A 40 18.27 14.04 27.07
N THR A 41 18.94 12.89 27.09
CA THR A 41 18.66 11.81 28.03
C THR A 41 19.26 12.19 29.38
N GLU A 42 18.42 12.55 30.36
CA GLU A 42 18.80 12.50 31.76
C GLU A 42 18.95 11.03 32.18
N SER A 43 20.20 10.58 32.26
CA SER A 43 20.56 9.33 32.94
C SER A 43 20.28 9.49 34.43
N ALA A 44 19.33 8.71 34.95
CA ALA A 44 19.17 8.52 36.38
C ALA A 44 20.41 7.79 36.93
N ALA A 45 21.06 8.42 37.90
CA ALA A 45 22.20 7.91 38.62
C ALA A 45 21.82 6.67 39.45
N ALA A 46 22.70 5.67 39.41
CA ALA A 46 22.70 4.55 40.34
C ALA A 46 23.06 5.03 41.75
N PRO A 47 22.37 4.60 42.81
CA PRO A 47 22.93 4.60 44.15
C PRO A 47 23.79 3.35 44.34
N ALA A 48 25.05 3.59 44.70
CA ALA A 48 26.01 2.62 45.16
C ALA A 48 25.68 2.13 46.59
N ASP A 49 26.22 0.95 46.88
CA ASP A 49 26.31 0.27 48.17
C ASP A 49 26.75 1.19 49.32
N ASP A 50 26.19 0.99 50.52
CA ASP A 50 26.88 0.44 51.71
C ASP A 50 25.96 0.63 52.94
N ASP A 51 25.65 -0.46 53.65
CA ASP A 51 25.79 -0.51 55.11
C ASP A 51 25.39 -1.90 55.61
N THR A 52 26.44 -2.62 55.97
CA THR A 52 26.48 -3.88 56.67
C THR A 52 26.10 -3.67 58.13
N VAL A 53 24.98 -4.26 58.57
CA VAL A 53 24.73 -4.50 59.99
C VAL A 53 24.86 -5.99 60.25
N VAL A 54 26.04 -6.36 60.73
CA VAL A 54 26.35 -7.62 61.41
C VAL A 54 25.71 -7.56 62.79
N LEU A 55 24.90 -8.57 63.13
CA LEU A 55 24.55 -8.92 64.50
C LEU A 55 24.41 -10.44 64.59
N GLU A 56 25.53 -11.09 64.89
CA GLU A 56 25.57 -12.40 65.56
C GLU A 56 25.05 -12.21 66.99
N ASP A 57 24.04 -12.97 67.41
CA ASP A 57 24.25 -14.10 68.34
C ASP A 57 22.93 -14.85 68.66
N SER A 58 23.06 -16.17 68.78
CA SER A 58 22.03 -17.19 69.06
C SER A 58 21.49 -17.13 70.52
N PRO A 59 20.27 -17.66 70.83
CA PRO A 59 20.16 -19.09 71.17
C PRO A 59 18.83 -19.81 70.80
N GLU A 60 19.00 -21.11 70.52
CA GLU A 60 18.12 -22.30 70.68
C GLU A 60 16.58 -22.27 70.43
N PRO A 61 16.05 -23.30 69.72
CA PRO A 61 14.61 -23.44 69.50
C PRO A 61 13.89 -24.10 70.70
N ALA A 62 13.22 -23.28 71.52
CA ALA A 62 12.26 -23.76 72.50
C ALA A 62 10.98 -24.28 71.81
N LYS A 63 10.78 -25.61 71.87
CA LYS A 63 9.53 -26.30 71.51
C LYS A 63 8.34 -25.75 72.33
N ARG A 64 7.56 -24.85 71.74
CA ARG A 64 6.22 -24.49 72.24
C ARG A 64 5.14 -25.22 71.44
N LYS A 65 4.66 -26.34 72.00
CA LYS A 65 3.32 -26.87 71.73
C LYS A 65 2.31 -25.83 72.23
N GLY A 66 1.46 -25.31 71.35
CA GLY A 66 0.41 -24.39 71.78
C GLY A 66 -0.57 -24.00 70.68
N GLY A 67 -1.79 -24.53 70.78
CA GLY A 67 -3.00 -23.86 70.30
C GLY A 67 -3.27 -23.94 68.81
N GLY A 68 -3.89 -25.03 68.37
CA GLY A 68 -4.58 -25.11 67.09
C GLY A 68 -5.73 -24.10 67.02
N LYS A 69 -5.44 -22.87 66.59
CA LYS A 69 -6.45 -22.01 65.99
C LYS A 69 -6.74 -22.59 64.60
N LYS A 70 -7.86 -23.30 64.49
CA LYS A 70 -8.48 -23.65 63.21
C LYS A 70 -8.69 -22.34 62.44
N LYS A 71 -7.74 -21.99 61.57
CA LYS A 71 -7.96 -20.97 60.54
C LYS A 71 -9.18 -21.45 59.76
N ALA A 72 -10.27 -20.69 59.84
CA ALA A 72 -11.42 -20.89 58.98
C ALA A 72 -10.89 -20.93 57.54
N ALA A 73 -11.01 -22.07 56.88
CA ALA A 73 -10.71 -22.19 55.47
C ALA A 73 -11.60 -21.16 54.76
N ALA A 74 -11.00 -20.06 54.32
CA ALA A 74 -11.68 -19.12 53.45
C ALA A 74 -12.24 -19.95 52.30
N LYS A 75 -13.57 -19.97 52.15
CA LYS A 75 -14.24 -20.67 51.06
C LYS A 75 -13.64 -20.15 49.76
N ALA A 76 -12.76 -20.94 49.14
CA ALA A 76 -12.22 -20.62 47.84
C ALA A 76 -13.40 -20.37 46.92
N GLN A 77 -13.48 -19.16 46.34
CA GLN A 77 -14.52 -18.86 45.38
C GLN A 77 -14.39 -19.85 44.21
N PRO A 78 -15.50 -20.33 43.64
CA PRO A 78 -15.43 -21.16 42.44
C PRO A 78 -14.70 -20.39 41.35
N ARG A 79 -13.81 -21.07 40.61
CA ARG A 79 -12.97 -20.48 39.55
C ARG A 79 -13.79 -19.62 38.57
N GLU A 80 -15.00 -20.06 38.24
CA GLU A 80 -15.95 -19.34 37.38
C GLU A 80 -16.32 -17.96 37.92
N ALA A 81 -16.53 -17.81 39.23
CA ALA A 81 -16.81 -16.51 39.85
C ALA A 81 -15.60 -15.58 39.77
N MET A 82 -14.39 -16.11 39.91
CA MET A 82 -13.16 -15.33 39.75
C MET A 82 -12.95 -14.89 38.30
N ILE A 83 -13.22 -15.78 37.33
CA ILE A 83 -13.18 -15.45 35.90
C ILE A 83 -14.17 -14.34 35.58
N LYS A 84 -15.41 -14.47 36.03
CA LYS A 84 -16.45 -13.46 35.80
C LYS A 84 -16.05 -12.09 36.37
N ALA A 85 -15.54 -12.05 37.60
CA ALA A 85 -15.08 -10.81 38.22
C ALA A 85 -13.90 -10.19 37.46
N GLN A 86 -12.99 -11.01 36.94
CA GLN A 86 -11.86 -10.53 36.14
C GLN A 86 -12.29 -9.99 34.77
N VAL A 87 -13.24 -10.65 34.11
CA VAL A 87 -13.82 -10.18 32.84
C VAL A 87 -14.56 -8.87 33.05
N GLU A 88 -15.38 -8.75 34.10
CA GLU A 88 -16.09 -7.51 34.45
C GLU A 88 -15.11 -6.36 34.72
N LYS A 89 -14.01 -6.64 35.42
CA LYS A 89 -12.92 -5.65 35.61
C LYS A 89 -12.30 -5.24 34.27
N ALA A 90 -12.01 -6.20 33.39
CA ALA A 90 -11.46 -5.92 32.07
C ALA A 90 -12.43 -5.07 31.23
N GLU A 91 -13.74 -5.36 31.28
CA GLU A 91 -14.77 -4.55 30.63
C GLU A 91 -14.82 -3.13 31.16
N ALA A 92 -14.74 -2.93 32.47
CA ALA A 92 -14.70 -1.61 33.09
C ALA A 92 -13.45 -0.81 32.67
N GLU A 93 -12.30 -1.46 32.49
CA GLU A 93 -11.08 -0.84 31.96
C GLU A 93 -11.19 -0.50 30.46
N ARG A 94 -11.88 -1.33 29.67
CA ARG A 94 -12.09 -1.15 28.23
C ARG A 94 -13.09 -0.05 27.89
N ALA A 95 -14.21 0.02 28.60
CA ALA A 95 -15.34 0.90 28.29
C ALA A 95 -14.95 2.36 28.00
N PRO A 96 -14.19 3.07 28.86
CA PRO A 96 -13.86 4.48 28.60
C PRO A 96 -13.00 4.67 27.35
N LEU A 97 -12.13 3.72 27.01
CA LEU A 97 -11.32 3.77 25.79
C LEU A 97 -12.17 3.57 24.54
N GLN A 98 -13.13 2.64 24.59
CA GLN A 98 -14.06 2.39 23.48
C GLN A 98 -15.00 3.57 23.27
N ASP A 99 -15.56 4.14 24.34
CA ASP A 99 -16.44 5.31 24.29
C ASP A 99 -15.71 6.53 23.71
N GLN A 100 -14.50 6.81 24.18
CA GLN A 100 -13.71 7.93 23.68
C GLN A 100 -13.25 7.69 22.22
N ALA A 101 -12.88 6.46 21.86
CA ALA A 101 -12.56 6.13 20.47
C ALA A 101 -13.78 6.31 19.55
N GLN A 102 -14.97 5.93 20.01
CA GLN A 102 -16.21 6.12 19.27
C GLN A 102 -16.53 7.60 19.08
N GLN A 103 -16.40 8.43 20.14
CA GLN A 103 -16.55 9.89 20.04
C GLN A 103 -15.57 10.50 19.02
N LEU A 104 -14.30 10.06 19.01
CA LEU A 104 -13.31 10.50 18.03
C LEU A 104 -13.69 10.06 16.60
N SER A 105 -14.19 8.84 16.43
CA SER A 105 -14.67 8.33 15.15
C SER A 105 -15.85 9.14 14.63
N ASP A 106 -16.83 9.45 15.48
CA ASP A 106 -18.03 10.22 15.15
C ASP A 106 -17.69 11.69 14.83
N ALA A 107 -16.66 12.24 15.48
CA ALA A 107 -16.07 13.53 15.14
C ALA A 107 -15.23 13.51 13.84
N GLY A 108 -15.11 12.36 13.17
CA GLY A 108 -14.32 12.19 11.95
C GLY A 108 -12.81 12.03 12.17
N ASN A 109 -12.34 12.05 13.42
CA ASN A 109 -10.94 11.86 13.79
C ASN A 109 -10.59 10.37 13.96
N LEU A 110 -10.58 9.65 12.84
CA LEU A 110 -10.25 8.22 12.83
C LEU A 110 -8.80 7.90 13.23
N GLU A 111 -7.84 8.80 12.96
CA GLU A 111 -6.45 8.61 13.40
C GLU A 111 -6.35 8.62 14.93
N GLY A 112 -7.02 9.58 15.59
CA GLY A 112 -7.10 9.63 17.04
C GLY A 112 -7.76 8.39 17.63
N ALA A 113 -8.87 7.93 17.04
CA ALA A 113 -9.56 6.71 17.47
C ALA A 113 -8.66 5.47 17.35
N VAL A 114 -7.94 5.32 16.23
CA VAL A 114 -6.97 4.22 16.02
C VAL A 114 -5.84 4.30 17.03
N GLY A 115 -5.26 5.48 17.26
CA GLY A 115 -4.16 5.68 18.21
C GLY A 115 -4.56 5.32 19.64
N LEU A 116 -5.74 5.76 20.06
CA LEU A 116 -6.29 5.46 21.39
C LEU A 116 -6.54 3.95 21.57
N LEU A 117 -7.21 3.30 20.62
CA LEU A 117 -7.50 1.86 20.69
C LEU A 117 -6.22 1.02 20.61
N ALA A 118 -5.29 1.36 19.72
CA ALA A 118 -4.03 0.64 19.57
C ALA A 118 -3.15 0.76 20.83
N GLY A 119 -3.02 1.97 21.39
CA GLY A 119 -2.27 2.20 22.63
C GLY A 119 -2.92 1.50 23.83
N GLY A 120 -4.24 1.57 23.94
CA GLY A 120 -5.01 0.87 24.98
C GLY A 120 -4.88 -0.65 24.87
N ALA A 121 -4.93 -1.20 23.66
CA ALA A 121 -4.77 -2.62 23.41
C ALA A 121 -3.40 -3.14 23.87
N GLU A 122 -2.33 -2.41 23.56
CA GLU A 122 -0.97 -2.78 23.97
C GLU A 122 -0.77 -2.64 25.49
N ALA A 123 -1.29 -1.56 26.09
CA ALA A 123 -1.16 -1.29 27.52
C ALA A 123 -1.91 -2.33 28.37
N LEU A 124 -3.13 -2.69 27.97
CA LEU A 124 -3.98 -3.63 28.71
C LEU A 124 -3.79 -5.10 28.31
N ARG A 125 -3.09 -5.35 27.19
CA ARG A 125 -2.96 -6.66 26.53
C ARG A 125 -4.33 -7.31 26.31
N ASP A 126 -5.25 -6.52 25.76
CA ASP A 126 -6.65 -6.90 25.64
C ASP A 126 -7.01 -7.33 24.20
N PRO A 127 -7.46 -8.57 23.99
CA PRO A 127 -7.81 -9.04 22.64
C PRO A 127 -8.96 -8.24 22.00
N VAL A 128 -9.95 -7.79 22.77
CA VAL A 128 -11.11 -7.04 22.25
C VAL A 128 -10.66 -5.67 21.74
N LEU A 129 -9.75 -5.00 22.45
CA LEU A 129 -9.18 -3.73 22.00
C LEU A 129 -8.27 -3.92 20.77
N HIS A 130 -7.55 -5.05 20.66
CA HIS A 130 -6.81 -5.37 19.44
C HIS A 130 -7.75 -5.55 18.23
N LEU A 131 -8.88 -6.25 18.38
CA LEU A 131 -9.89 -6.39 17.33
C LEU A 131 -10.52 -5.04 16.95
N ALA A 132 -10.88 -4.21 17.93
CA ALA A 132 -11.41 -2.87 17.69
C ALA A 132 -10.40 -1.96 16.97
N ALA A 133 -9.12 -1.99 17.38
CA ALA A 133 -8.04 -1.26 16.71
C ALA A 133 -7.85 -1.75 15.26
N ALA A 134 -7.93 -3.08 15.03
CA ALA A 134 -7.86 -3.65 13.70
C ALA A 134 -9.00 -3.14 12.80
N ASP A 135 -10.25 -3.16 13.26
CA ASP A 135 -11.41 -2.63 12.52
C ASP A 135 -11.29 -1.12 12.24
N ALA A 136 -10.92 -0.32 13.25
CA ALA A 136 -10.71 1.12 13.09
C ALA A 136 -9.62 1.44 12.04
N ARG A 137 -8.53 0.66 12.01
CA ARG A 137 -7.49 0.77 10.96
C ARG A 137 -8.04 0.44 9.58
N GLN A 138 -8.88 -0.59 9.43
CA GLN A 138 -9.50 -0.90 8.14
C GLN A 138 -10.43 0.22 7.67
N LYS A 139 -11.20 0.83 8.58
CA LYS A 139 -12.02 2.02 8.29
C LYS A 139 -11.15 3.20 7.85
N LEU A 140 -10.02 3.44 8.53
CA LEU A 140 -9.05 4.47 8.16
C LEU A 140 -8.43 4.21 6.78
N ALA A 141 -8.03 2.96 6.51
CA ALA A 141 -7.41 2.55 5.24
C ALA A 141 -8.31 2.88 4.03
N ARG A 142 -9.63 2.71 4.16
CA ARG A 142 -10.60 3.02 3.09
C ARG A 142 -10.65 4.50 2.71
N LYS A 143 -10.17 5.40 3.58
CA LYS A 143 -10.12 6.86 3.33
C LYS A 143 -8.75 7.35 2.85
N ARG A 144 -7.76 6.46 2.73
CA ARG A 144 -6.36 6.81 2.47
C ARG A 144 -5.96 6.59 1.01
N SER A 145 -4.81 7.16 0.63
CA SER A 145 -4.16 6.83 -0.64
C SER A 145 -3.77 5.35 -0.67
N ALA A 146 -3.54 4.76 -1.85
CA ALA A 146 -3.27 3.32 -1.95
C ALA A 146 -2.05 2.86 -1.13
N ASP A 147 -0.99 3.67 -1.08
CA ASP A 147 0.23 3.36 -0.31
C ASP A 147 -0.03 3.40 1.20
N GLN A 148 -0.71 4.45 1.68
CA GLN A 148 -1.09 4.58 3.08
C GLN A 148 -2.11 3.51 3.49
N ALA A 149 -3.11 3.25 2.64
CA ALA A 149 -4.10 2.21 2.86
C ALA A 149 -3.45 0.84 3.03
N LYS A 150 -2.47 0.50 2.16
CA LYS A 150 -1.71 -0.75 2.27
C LYS A 150 -1.05 -0.89 3.65
N ALA A 151 -0.37 0.15 4.11
CA ALA A 151 0.27 0.15 5.42
C ALA A 151 -0.75 -0.03 6.57
N GLU A 152 -1.92 0.59 6.47
CA GLU A 152 -2.99 0.43 7.47
C GLU A 152 -3.58 -0.99 7.48
N TRP A 153 -3.79 -1.62 6.31
CA TRP A 153 -4.23 -3.01 6.24
C TRP A 153 -3.19 -3.98 6.81
N GLU A 154 -1.91 -3.80 6.51
CA GLU A 154 -0.82 -4.61 7.09
C GLU A 154 -0.73 -4.41 8.61
N ALA A 155 -0.92 -3.19 9.10
CA ALA A 155 -0.96 -2.92 10.54
C ALA A 155 -2.19 -3.55 11.22
N SER A 156 -3.36 -3.52 10.55
CA SER A 156 -4.58 -4.21 11.01
C SER A 156 -4.32 -5.71 11.22
N LEU A 157 -3.69 -6.39 10.25
CA LEU A 157 -3.33 -7.82 10.37
C LEU A 157 -2.45 -8.11 11.61
N ARG A 158 -1.48 -7.25 11.94
CA ARG A 158 -0.65 -7.41 13.16
C ARG A 158 -1.47 -7.33 14.44
N HIS A 159 -2.52 -6.51 14.49
CA HIS A 159 -3.42 -6.47 15.63
C HIS A 159 -4.30 -7.73 15.69
N LEU A 160 -4.76 -8.25 14.54
CA LEU A 160 -5.49 -9.52 14.50
C LEU A 160 -4.64 -10.70 14.99
N ASP A 161 -3.39 -10.81 14.55
CA ASP A 161 -2.48 -11.87 15.01
C ASP A 161 -2.24 -11.81 16.53
N ARG A 162 -2.14 -10.60 17.09
CA ARG A 162 -2.03 -10.39 18.55
C ARG A 162 -3.33 -10.74 19.28
N ALA A 163 -4.48 -10.36 18.72
CA ALA A 163 -5.78 -10.71 19.30
C ALA A 163 -5.95 -12.24 19.35
N ASP A 164 -5.69 -12.94 18.24
CA ASP A 164 -5.79 -14.40 18.15
C ASP A 164 -4.86 -15.09 19.16
N ALA A 165 -3.62 -14.60 19.32
CA ALA A 165 -2.68 -15.13 20.30
C ALA A 165 -3.16 -14.94 21.75
N LEU A 166 -3.75 -13.78 22.07
CA LEU A 166 -4.32 -13.50 23.39
C LEU A 166 -5.58 -14.32 23.66
N LEU A 167 -6.45 -14.50 22.66
CA LEU A 167 -7.63 -15.36 22.75
C LEU A 167 -7.24 -16.83 22.98
N ALA A 168 -6.21 -17.32 22.29
CA ALA A 168 -5.69 -18.67 22.50
C ALA A 168 -5.14 -18.87 23.93
N ALA A 169 -4.46 -17.85 24.49
CA ALA A 169 -4.00 -17.86 25.86
C ALA A 169 -5.14 -17.82 26.89
N ASN A 170 -6.28 -17.22 26.53
CA ASN A 170 -7.46 -17.07 27.38
C ASN A 170 -8.07 -18.42 27.80
N SER A 171 -8.00 -19.44 26.92
CA SER A 171 -8.61 -20.76 27.12
C SER A 171 -7.84 -21.68 28.10
N GLY A 172 -6.55 -21.41 28.30
CA GLY A 172 -5.65 -22.27 29.11
C GLY A 172 -4.90 -21.55 30.23
N GLY A 173 -5.07 -20.22 30.36
CA GLY A 173 -4.27 -19.37 31.23
C GLY A 173 -4.71 -19.33 32.70
N ALA A 174 -3.88 -18.65 33.50
CA ALA A 174 -4.22 -18.23 34.86
C ALA A 174 -5.42 -17.26 34.82
N VAL A 175 -6.27 -17.31 35.86
CA VAL A 175 -7.50 -16.50 35.92
C VAL A 175 -7.22 -15.00 35.74
N ASP A 176 -6.12 -14.50 36.29
CA ASP A 176 -5.73 -13.08 36.18
C ASP A 176 -5.45 -12.64 34.74
N GLY A 177 -5.11 -13.57 33.85
CA GLY A 177 -4.89 -13.32 32.43
C GLY A 177 -6.16 -13.40 31.58
N ILE A 178 -7.29 -13.83 32.16
CA ILE A 178 -8.54 -14.02 31.41
C ILE A 178 -9.24 -12.67 31.26
N ARG A 179 -9.34 -12.18 30.02
CA ARG A 179 -9.90 -10.85 29.69
C ARG A 179 -11.25 -10.93 28.96
N VAL A 180 -11.58 -12.09 28.41
CA VAL A 180 -12.82 -12.34 27.66
C VAL A 180 -13.54 -13.51 28.28
N ASN A 181 -14.87 -13.43 28.35
CA ASN A 181 -15.69 -14.55 28.80
C ASN A 181 -15.47 -15.76 27.86
N PRO A 182 -15.20 -16.97 28.39
CA PRO A 182 -15.08 -18.17 27.58
C PRO A 182 -16.25 -18.40 26.60
N ASP A 183 -17.47 -18.03 26.99
CA ASP A 183 -18.67 -18.17 26.16
C ASP A 183 -18.65 -17.26 24.91
N ASP A 184 -17.90 -16.16 24.95
CA ASP A 184 -17.80 -15.18 23.86
C ASP A 184 -16.62 -15.43 22.91
N LEU A 185 -15.78 -16.44 23.20
CA LEU A 185 -14.58 -16.73 22.41
C LEU A 185 -14.90 -17.05 20.96
N GLU A 186 -15.97 -17.81 20.70
CA GLU A 186 -16.40 -18.14 19.34
C GLU A 186 -16.79 -16.87 18.56
N THR A 187 -17.52 -15.95 19.19
CA THR A 187 -17.90 -14.67 18.60
C THR A 187 -16.67 -13.81 18.28
N MET A 188 -15.66 -13.78 19.17
CA MET A 188 -14.42 -13.04 18.92
C MET A 188 -13.60 -13.64 17.77
N HIS A 189 -13.53 -14.97 17.67
CA HIS A 189 -12.88 -15.63 16.54
C HIS A 189 -13.61 -15.39 15.21
N ALA A 190 -14.94 -15.39 15.22
CA ALA A 190 -15.74 -15.04 14.05
C ALA A 190 -15.46 -13.59 13.60
N TRP A 191 -15.41 -12.64 14.53
CA TRP A 191 -15.08 -11.24 14.24
C TRP A 191 -13.65 -11.09 13.68
N SER A 192 -12.66 -11.75 14.29
CA SER A 192 -11.28 -11.80 13.78
C SER A 192 -11.22 -12.33 12.34
N THR A 193 -11.96 -13.41 12.07
CA THR A 193 -12.02 -14.05 10.74
C THR A 193 -12.67 -13.14 9.69
N GLU A 194 -13.73 -12.43 10.04
CA GLU A 194 -14.37 -11.45 9.16
C GLU A 194 -13.39 -10.31 8.78
N LEU A 195 -12.73 -9.74 9.79
CA LEU A 195 -11.73 -8.68 9.58
C LEU A 195 -10.55 -9.17 8.74
N ARG A 196 -10.10 -10.42 8.94
CA ARG A 196 -9.01 -11.01 8.15
C ARG A 196 -9.43 -11.23 6.70
N THR A 197 -10.64 -11.74 6.48
CA THR A 197 -11.22 -11.92 5.13
C THR A 197 -11.31 -10.59 4.39
N ALA A 198 -11.73 -9.52 5.08
CA ALA A 198 -11.73 -8.18 4.51
C ALA A 198 -10.32 -7.73 4.11
N ALA A 199 -9.31 -7.95 4.95
CA ALA A 199 -7.92 -7.61 4.66
C ALA A 199 -7.33 -8.41 3.49
N ASP A 200 -7.55 -9.71 3.46
CA ASP A 200 -7.09 -10.61 2.40
C ASP A 200 -7.73 -10.28 1.05
N SER A 201 -8.96 -9.76 1.04
CA SER A 201 -9.61 -9.28 -0.18
C SER A 201 -9.04 -7.95 -0.69
N ALA A 202 -8.67 -7.03 0.22
CA ALA A 202 -8.25 -5.67 -0.13
C ALA A 202 -6.76 -5.55 -0.50
N LEU A 203 -5.89 -6.28 0.21
CA LEU A 203 -4.43 -6.20 0.07
C LEU A 203 -3.91 -6.52 -1.34
N PRO A 204 -4.38 -7.57 -2.05
CA PRO A 204 -3.92 -7.89 -3.39
C PRO A 204 -4.15 -6.75 -4.40
N ASP A 205 -5.28 -6.06 -4.28
CA ASP A 205 -5.62 -4.94 -5.15
C ASP A 205 -4.80 -3.69 -4.84
N LEU A 206 -4.54 -3.43 -3.56
CA LEU A 206 -3.64 -2.34 -3.15
C LEU A 206 -2.21 -2.60 -3.63
N VAL A 207 -1.68 -3.81 -3.40
CA VAL A 207 -0.33 -4.19 -3.88
C VAL A 207 -0.20 -4.03 -5.40
N ARG A 208 -1.26 -4.31 -6.17
CA ARG A 208 -1.27 -4.08 -7.63
C ARG A 208 -1.24 -2.59 -7.99
N ARG A 209 -1.90 -1.73 -7.21
CA ARG A 209 -1.96 -0.27 -7.44
C ARG A 209 -0.68 0.44 -6.99
N THR A 210 -0.04 -0.04 -5.93
CA THR A 210 1.17 0.54 -5.34
C THR A 210 2.45 0.03 -5.98
N ASN A 211 2.40 -0.97 -6.89
CA ASN A 211 3.62 -1.50 -7.52
C ASN A 211 4.23 -0.46 -8.49
N PRO A 212 5.38 0.16 -8.16
CA PRO A 212 5.97 1.22 -8.96
C PRO A 212 6.45 0.70 -10.32
N VAL A 213 6.91 -0.56 -10.39
CA VAL A 213 7.37 -1.18 -11.64
C VAL A 213 6.25 -1.21 -12.67
N ARG A 214 5.02 -1.55 -12.26
CA ARG A 214 3.85 -1.54 -13.16
C ARG A 214 3.43 -0.13 -13.57
N ARG A 215 3.59 0.86 -12.69
CA ARG A 215 3.23 2.25 -12.96
C ARG A 215 4.22 2.92 -13.90
N ASN A 216 5.51 2.70 -13.68
CA ASN A 216 6.60 3.19 -14.51
C ASN A 216 6.60 2.50 -15.88
N ALA A 217 6.45 1.17 -15.93
CA ALA A 217 6.41 0.45 -17.20
C ALA A 217 5.24 0.88 -18.11
N ARG A 218 4.08 1.25 -17.55
CA ARG A 218 2.97 1.83 -18.34
C ARG A 218 3.29 3.25 -18.81
N GLY A 219 3.88 4.08 -17.96
CA GLY A 219 4.30 5.43 -18.32
C GLY A 219 5.35 5.43 -19.43
N GLU A 220 6.34 4.56 -19.33
CA GLU A 220 7.42 4.38 -20.30
C GLU A 220 6.90 3.84 -21.64
N LEU A 221 5.99 2.87 -21.64
CA LEU A 221 5.37 2.39 -22.88
C LEU A 221 4.54 3.47 -23.58
N ILE A 222 3.76 4.26 -22.82
CA ILE A 222 2.95 5.34 -23.40
C ILE A 222 3.87 6.44 -23.95
N ALA A 223 4.82 6.92 -23.14
CA ALA A 223 5.78 7.93 -23.57
C ALA A 223 6.59 7.46 -24.78
N GLY A 224 7.12 6.22 -24.73
CA GLY A 224 7.84 5.60 -25.83
C GLY A 224 6.99 5.48 -27.10
N SER A 225 5.70 5.15 -26.98
CA SER A 225 4.78 5.08 -28.13
C SER A 225 4.54 6.46 -28.77
N ILE A 226 4.46 7.52 -27.96
CA ILE A 226 4.30 8.90 -28.45
C ILE A 226 5.57 9.36 -29.15
N PHE A 227 6.74 9.14 -28.57
CA PHE A 227 8.02 9.48 -29.20
C PHE A 227 8.26 8.70 -30.49
N LEU A 228 7.91 7.42 -30.53
CA LEU A 228 8.05 6.58 -31.72
C LEU A 228 7.08 7.00 -32.83
N ALA A 229 5.81 7.27 -32.49
CA ALA A 229 4.84 7.78 -33.46
C ALA A 229 5.25 9.17 -34.00
N GLY A 230 5.70 10.07 -33.13
CA GLY A 230 6.24 11.38 -33.52
C GLY A 230 7.48 11.28 -34.41
N GLY A 231 8.42 10.39 -34.07
CA GLY A 231 9.62 10.13 -34.86
C GLY A 231 9.29 9.57 -36.25
N LEU A 232 8.37 8.61 -36.34
CA LEU A 232 7.90 8.07 -37.63
C LEU A 232 7.18 9.14 -38.48
N ALA A 233 6.38 10.01 -37.86
CA ALA A 233 5.74 11.12 -38.55
C ALA A 233 6.78 12.12 -39.10
N ALA A 234 7.83 12.43 -38.33
CA ALA A 234 8.94 13.29 -38.78
C ALA A 234 9.73 12.67 -39.95
N LEU A 235 9.94 11.35 -39.95
CA LEU A 235 10.51 10.64 -41.11
C LEU A 235 9.58 10.71 -42.34
N GLY A 236 8.26 10.71 -42.14
CA GLY A 236 7.29 10.95 -43.21
C GLY A 236 7.43 12.35 -43.83
N VAL A 237 7.61 13.38 -42.99
CA VAL A 237 7.89 14.76 -43.44
C VAL A 237 9.20 14.83 -44.20
N MET A 238 10.25 14.14 -43.73
CA MET A 238 11.52 14.03 -44.45
C MET A 238 11.33 13.41 -45.85
N GLY A 239 10.57 12.32 -45.96
CA GLY A 239 10.24 11.70 -47.24
C GLY A 239 9.48 12.64 -48.19
N GLY A 240 8.56 13.45 -47.65
CA GLY A 240 7.86 14.51 -48.38
C GLY A 240 8.81 15.60 -48.89
N GLY A 241 9.77 16.04 -48.06
CA GLY A 241 10.80 17.02 -48.43
C GLY A 241 11.70 16.53 -49.55
N ILE A 242 12.16 15.28 -49.50
CA ILE A 242 12.96 14.66 -50.57
C ILE A 242 12.16 14.58 -51.88
N TYR A 243 10.87 14.25 -51.82
CA TYR A 243 10.02 14.22 -53.00
C TYR A 243 9.87 15.62 -53.64
N LEU A 244 9.61 16.65 -52.83
CA LEU A 244 9.45 18.04 -53.28
C LEU A 244 10.74 18.61 -53.89
N SER A 245 11.89 18.36 -53.25
CA SER A 245 13.20 18.79 -53.75
C SER A 245 13.52 18.12 -55.10
N ARG A 246 13.19 16.83 -55.24
CA ARG A 246 13.40 16.06 -56.48
C ARG A 246 12.44 16.44 -57.62
N SER A 247 11.21 16.88 -57.33
CA SER A 247 10.32 17.43 -58.35
C SER A 247 10.81 18.79 -58.84
N ALA A 248 11.24 19.67 -57.93
CA ALA A 248 11.80 20.96 -58.27
C ALA A 248 13.07 20.82 -59.15
N ASP A 249 13.97 19.90 -58.81
CA ASP A 249 15.19 19.62 -59.60
C ASP A 249 14.89 19.08 -61.02
N ARG A 250 13.74 18.43 -61.22
CA ARG A 250 13.30 17.96 -62.55
C ARG A 250 12.66 19.06 -63.40
N GLU A 251 12.14 20.11 -62.77
CA GLU A 251 11.42 21.20 -63.42
C GLU A 251 12.29 22.44 -63.66
N LEU A 252 13.26 22.71 -62.78
CA LEU A 252 14.27 23.77 -62.94
C LEU A 252 14.97 23.79 -64.32
N PRO A 253 15.45 22.67 -64.89
CA PRO A 253 16.08 22.69 -66.22
C PRO A 253 15.08 22.93 -67.36
N LYS A 254 13.77 22.81 -67.12
CA LYS A 254 12.72 23.04 -68.13
C LYS A 254 12.26 24.50 -68.17
N ALA A 255 12.61 25.30 -67.18
CA ALA A 255 12.19 26.69 -67.07
C ALA A 255 12.92 27.65 -68.05
N ASN A 256 13.94 27.18 -68.78
CA ASN A 256 14.62 27.91 -69.87
C ASN A 256 14.95 29.40 -69.57
N GLY A 257 15.35 29.72 -68.35
CA GLY A 257 15.77 31.07 -67.96
C GLY A 257 14.64 32.05 -67.65
N ASN A 258 13.39 31.60 -67.58
CA ASN A 258 12.25 32.46 -67.26
C ASN A 258 12.17 32.72 -65.75
N GLU A 259 12.66 33.88 -65.30
CA GLU A 259 12.82 34.26 -63.88
C GLU A 259 11.53 34.11 -63.05
N GLU A 260 10.38 34.37 -63.67
CA GLU A 260 9.06 34.27 -63.02
C GLU A 260 8.70 32.81 -62.64
N TYR A 261 9.27 31.83 -63.33
CA TYR A 261 9.08 30.39 -63.06
C TYR A 261 10.19 29.81 -62.16
N ILE A 262 11.37 30.42 -62.12
CA ILE A 262 12.53 29.93 -61.36
C ILE A 262 12.37 30.23 -59.86
N ALA A 263 11.90 31.43 -59.51
CA ALA A 263 11.72 31.85 -58.12
C ALA A 263 10.83 30.91 -57.26
N PRO A 264 9.64 30.46 -57.72
CA PRO A 264 8.81 29.54 -56.94
C PRO A 264 9.41 28.12 -56.86
N LEU A 265 10.16 27.68 -57.88
CA LEU A 265 10.84 26.37 -57.88
C LEU A 265 12.02 26.34 -56.90
N GLU A 266 12.78 27.43 -56.80
CA GLU A 266 13.84 27.57 -55.79
C GLU A 266 13.28 27.65 -54.36
N ALA A 267 12.14 28.32 -54.18
CA ALA A 267 11.45 28.36 -52.89
C ALA A 267 10.97 26.96 -52.47
N GLN A 268 10.41 26.18 -53.39
CA GLN A 268 10.04 24.77 -53.14
C GLN A 268 11.25 23.90 -52.79
N LYS A 269 12.39 24.11 -53.45
CA LYS A 269 13.63 23.40 -53.15
C LYS A 269 14.15 23.71 -51.75
N LYS A 270 14.25 24.99 -51.37
CA LYS A 270 14.64 25.41 -50.01
C LYS A 270 13.68 24.89 -48.95
N GLN A 271 12.37 24.87 -49.24
CA GLN A 271 11.36 24.27 -48.37
C GLN A 271 11.54 22.75 -48.23
N GLY A 272 11.83 22.04 -49.32
CA GLY A 272 12.14 20.61 -49.29
C GLY A 272 13.39 20.28 -48.48
N ASP A 273 14.46 21.07 -48.63
CA ASP A 273 15.72 20.86 -47.91
C ASP A 273 15.55 21.13 -46.40
N THR A 274 14.82 22.17 -46.02
CA THR A 274 14.49 22.45 -44.60
C THR A 274 13.59 21.39 -43.98
N MET A 275 12.57 20.91 -44.70
CA MET A 275 11.73 19.80 -44.25
C MET A 275 12.52 18.50 -44.09
N THR A 276 13.48 18.25 -44.98
CA THR A 276 14.36 17.07 -44.93
C THR A 276 15.28 17.14 -43.71
N ALA A 277 15.94 18.28 -43.49
CA ALA A 277 16.83 18.47 -42.34
C ALA A 277 16.06 18.39 -41.00
N ALA A 278 14.91 19.08 -40.90
CA ALA A 278 14.08 19.04 -39.70
C ALA A 278 13.51 17.63 -39.44
N GLY A 279 13.02 16.96 -40.48
CA GLY A 279 12.48 15.61 -40.39
C GLY A 279 13.54 14.55 -40.04
N ALA A 280 14.77 14.69 -40.55
CA ALA A 280 15.88 13.80 -40.23
C ALA A 280 16.29 13.90 -38.76
N VAL A 281 16.50 15.12 -38.25
CA VAL A 281 16.91 15.34 -36.86
C VAL A 281 15.82 14.90 -35.89
N ALA A 282 14.59 15.36 -36.10
CA ALA A 282 13.46 15.00 -35.24
C ALA A 282 13.09 13.51 -35.35
N GLY A 283 13.20 12.92 -36.54
CA GLY A 283 12.93 11.51 -36.80
C GLY A 283 13.91 10.58 -36.08
N VAL A 284 15.22 10.83 -36.22
CA VAL A 284 16.25 9.99 -35.58
C VAL A 284 16.17 10.10 -34.06
N LEU A 285 16.04 11.31 -33.50
CA LEU A 285 15.90 11.50 -32.05
C LEU A 285 14.60 10.86 -31.51
N GLY A 286 13.48 11.07 -32.20
CA GLY A 286 12.18 10.53 -31.79
C GLY A 286 12.15 9.00 -31.82
N VAL A 287 12.70 8.37 -32.88
CA VAL A 287 12.77 6.91 -32.98
C VAL A 287 13.76 6.33 -31.97
N ALA A 288 14.94 6.92 -31.79
CA ALA A 288 15.94 6.43 -30.83
C ALA A 288 15.42 6.48 -29.38
N LEU A 289 14.82 7.61 -28.97
CA LEU A 289 14.20 7.74 -27.65
C LEU A 289 12.96 6.85 -27.52
N GLY A 290 12.13 6.76 -28.57
CA GLY A 290 10.94 5.92 -28.58
C GLY A 290 11.26 4.43 -28.40
N VAL A 291 12.21 3.89 -29.17
CA VAL A 291 12.60 2.48 -29.09
C VAL A 291 13.23 2.15 -27.74
N THR A 292 14.08 3.02 -27.19
CA THR A 292 14.72 2.77 -25.89
C THR A 292 13.71 2.77 -24.75
N LEU A 293 12.77 3.72 -24.71
CA LEU A 293 11.68 3.76 -23.72
C LEU A 293 10.73 2.56 -23.86
N VAL A 294 10.39 2.15 -25.09
CA VAL A 294 9.56 0.96 -25.32
C VAL A 294 10.28 -0.31 -24.88
N ALA A 295 11.59 -0.42 -25.15
CA ALA A 295 12.40 -1.57 -24.74
C ALA A 295 12.50 -1.68 -23.21
N LEU A 296 12.80 -0.57 -22.51
CA LEU A 296 12.83 -0.50 -21.05
C LEU A 296 11.48 -0.87 -20.45
N GLY A 297 10.40 -0.22 -20.91
CA GLY A 297 9.03 -0.51 -20.46
C GLY A 297 8.61 -1.96 -20.74
N ALA A 298 9.01 -2.55 -21.86
CA ALA A 298 8.74 -3.95 -22.19
C ALA A 298 9.53 -4.93 -21.29
N THR A 299 10.78 -4.61 -20.96
CA THR A 299 11.57 -5.42 -20.02
C THR A 299 11.00 -5.37 -18.62
N ASP A 300 10.56 -4.22 -18.15
CA ASP A 300 9.95 -4.07 -16.83
C ASP A 300 8.55 -4.68 -16.76
N PHE A 301 7.79 -4.65 -17.87
CA PHE A 301 6.56 -5.44 -18.00
C PHE A 301 6.82 -6.95 -17.96
N LYS A 302 7.89 -7.43 -18.59
CA LYS A 302 8.28 -8.85 -18.53
C LYS A 302 8.70 -9.25 -17.12
N LYS A 303 9.50 -8.44 -16.43
CA LYS A 303 9.87 -8.65 -15.02
C LYS A 303 8.65 -8.65 -14.11
N ALA A 304 7.76 -7.66 -14.25
CA ALA A 304 6.51 -7.61 -13.49
C ALA A 304 5.57 -8.80 -13.79
N ARG A 305 5.60 -9.35 -15.01
CA ARG A 305 4.86 -10.57 -15.36
C ARG A 305 5.53 -11.82 -14.78
N GLN A 306 6.86 -11.89 -14.78
CA GLN A 306 7.62 -12.98 -14.16
C GLN A 306 7.45 -12.99 -12.63
N GLU A 307 7.43 -11.85 -11.96
CA GLU A 307 7.11 -11.75 -10.52
C GLU A 307 5.69 -12.26 -10.20
N GLN A 308 4.74 -12.11 -11.13
CA GLN A 308 3.39 -12.66 -10.98
C GLN A 308 3.30 -14.17 -11.23
N LEU A 309 4.19 -14.72 -12.05
CA LEU A 309 4.27 -16.15 -12.34
C LEU A 309 5.14 -16.90 -11.33
N ALA A 310 6.13 -16.23 -10.73
CA ALA A 310 7.02 -16.78 -9.70
C ALA A 310 6.37 -16.84 -8.31
N ARG A 311 5.26 -16.12 -8.08
CA ARG A 311 4.42 -16.39 -6.90
C ARG A 311 3.67 -17.69 -7.14
N VAL A 312 4.22 -18.78 -6.61
CA VAL A 312 3.55 -20.05 -6.41
C VAL A 312 2.20 -19.76 -5.75
N ARG A 313 1.13 -19.79 -6.54
CA ARG A 313 -0.23 -19.77 -6.01
C ARG A 313 -0.44 -21.14 -5.38
N VAL A 314 -0.19 -21.23 -4.08
CA VAL A 314 -0.83 -22.27 -3.27
C VAL A 314 -2.28 -21.84 -3.16
N SER A 315 -3.09 -22.14 -4.17
CA SER A 315 -4.54 -22.06 -4.00
C SER A 315 -4.93 -23.23 -3.10
N PRO A 316 -5.44 -23.01 -1.87
CA PRO A 316 -6.10 -24.08 -1.17
C PRO A 316 -7.32 -24.46 -2.02
N ALA A 317 -7.21 -25.57 -2.74
CA ALA A 317 -8.37 -26.16 -3.39
C ALA A 317 -9.30 -26.62 -2.27
N VAL A 318 -10.31 -25.78 -1.97
CA VAL A 318 -11.47 -26.18 -1.18
C VAL A 318 -12.27 -27.13 -2.06
N ALA A 319 -11.84 -28.39 -2.08
CA ALA A 319 -12.65 -29.54 -2.45
C ALA A 319 -12.45 -30.57 -1.32
N PRO A 320 -13.43 -30.74 -0.43
CA PRO A 320 -13.30 -31.63 0.70
C PRO A 320 -13.52 -33.06 0.21
N THR A 321 -12.51 -33.69 -0.41
CA THR A 321 -12.49 -35.17 -0.52
C THR A 321 -11.20 -35.84 -1.01
N PHE A 322 -10.17 -35.16 -1.49
CA PHE A 322 -8.92 -35.87 -1.86
C PHE A 322 -7.67 -35.04 -1.56
N GLY A 323 -6.85 -35.55 -0.63
CA GLY A 323 -5.53 -35.01 -0.28
C GLY A 323 -4.54 -35.16 -1.42
N GLY A 324 -4.51 -34.18 -2.32
CA GLY A 324 -3.51 -34.05 -3.38
C GLY A 324 -2.99 -32.62 -3.43
N LEU A 325 -1.73 -32.43 -3.04
CA LEU A 325 -1.01 -31.16 -3.22
C LEU A 325 -0.66 -31.03 -4.71
N PHE A 326 -1.52 -30.36 -5.50
CA PHE A 326 -1.24 -30.11 -6.91
C PHE A 326 -0.28 -28.91 -7.05
N LEU A 327 1.02 -29.19 -7.22
CA LEU A 327 1.98 -28.22 -7.75
C LEU A 327 1.76 -28.12 -9.27
N SER A 328 0.98 -27.13 -9.73
CA SER A 328 1.01 -26.77 -11.15
C SER A 328 2.07 -25.70 -11.38
N ALA A 329 3.23 -26.10 -11.90
CA ALA A 329 4.17 -25.18 -12.53
C ALA A 329 3.93 -25.23 -14.04
N ARG A 330 3.66 -24.08 -14.67
CA ARG A 330 3.58 -23.97 -16.12
C ARG A 330 4.89 -23.35 -16.59
N PHE A 331 5.77 -24.19 -17.12
CA PHE A 331 6.99 -23.78 -17.82
C PHE A 331 6.63 -23.13 -19.17
#